data_AF-A0A8S1MK48-F1
#
_entry.id   AF-A0A8S1MK48-F1
#
_cell.length_a   1.000
_cell.length_b   1.000
_cell.length_c   1.000
_cell.angle_alpha   90.00
_cell.angle_beta   90.00
_cell.angle_gamma   90.00
#
_symmetry.space_group_name_H-M   'P 1'
#
loop_
_entity.id
_entity.type
_entity.pdbx_description
1 polymer ?
#
loop_
_entity_poly.entity_id
_entity_poly.type
_entity_poly.pdbx_seq_one_letter_code
_entity_poly.pdbx_strand_id
1 'polypeptide(L)'
;MNQLQFSQAQSPRESNYDYEEQPQAQSIQLYQSRAAISIITNIQILVAIFQILLILFNSYIAFDLSYKISLLYVTILHFLQIIRIGVYNNKKIQNNQYCCIQIFWGILSISYYGCLIYFLENIDFPIQYPILMHLIFTLTWFVLTLHNYLKNKNDKSFILVLTILLRFFFVLQLMIINLKQIKWIDWEWIYIFTIVWIFLSIICIFQIIFLLDFICKATQLLQERDPISRESINQSIIGSLWINLLILCISGIPTFSMVCYTIKLSTGKDSYNSLSITLSVIYSLVFIVYTLYYRISLSLFVSQIQQQRAIENNVGVNTENQQRYQLNSPSSKHKNNLIKSKEQILTKLPQYLVIIKINDKIRLSQTYFLPAIENDNQQLKQSQQLQQQHIKRNKTDQDQPKFSNRNSLTEINSDKDTQCFNCYQNESCAVYMPCGHGGLCIKCATEWFTEKQECLICRKPVESVVKISQSEQNKVQVVDVLAF
;
A
#
# COMPACT_ATOMS: atom_id res chain seq x y z
N MET A 1 45.12 50.93 53.74
CA MET A 1 44.19 51.16 52.62
C MET A 1 44.16 49.90 51.78
N ASN A 2 43.17 49.02 52.03
CA ASN A 2 43.03 47.73 51.38
C ASN A 2 41.94 47.81 50.31
N GLN A 3 42.31 47.57 49.05
CA GLN A 3 41.37 47.48 47.94
C GLN A 3 40.91 46.02 47.78
N LEU A 4 39.63 45.78 48.04
CA LEU A 4 38.91 44.55 47.74
C LEU A 4 38.33 44.65 46.32
N GLN A 5 38.83 43.82 45.40
CA GLN A 5 38.25 43.64 44.07
C GLN A 5 37.14 42.58 44.14
N PHE A 6 35.92 42.98 43.81
CA PHE A 6 34.78 42.08 43.63
C PHE A 6 34.80 41.50 42.20
N SER A 7 34.90 40.18 42.10
CA SER A 7 34.75 39.42 40.86
C SER A 7 33.26 39.27 40.50
N GLN A 8 32.85 39.83 39.36
CA GLN A 8 31.52 39.62 38.78
C GLN A 8 31.43 38.24 38.11
N ALA A 9 30.51 37.40 38.59
CA ALA A 9 30.18 36.12 37.98
C ALA A 9 29.41 36.33 36.67
N GLN A 10 29.91 35.78 35.57
CA GLN A 10 29.23 35.76 34.27
C GLN A 10 28.14 34.68 34.26
N SER A 11 26.92 35.06 33.93
CA SER A 11 25.77 34.14 33.78
C SER A 11 25.99 33.19 32.59
N PRO A 12 25.54 31.92 32.67
CA PRO A 12 25.65 30.98 31.56
C PRO A 12 24.76 31.47 30.40
N ARG A 13 25.34 31.57 29.20
CA ARG A 13 24.59 31.75 27.95
C ARG A 13 23.82 30.46 27.67
N GLU A 14 22.52 30.45 27.94
CA GLU A 14 21.61 29.41 27.43
C GLU A 14 21.62 29.44 25.90
N SER A 15 22.12 28.35 25.30
CA SER A 15 22.12 28.16 23.85
C SER A 15 20.72 27.74 23.39
N ASN A 16 19.92 28.72 22.95
CA ASN A 16 18.63 28.55 22.27
C ASN A 16 18.78 27.89 20.88
N TYR A 17 19.16 26.61 20.85
CA TYR A 17 19.13 25.79 19.64
C TYR A 17 18.36 24.49 19.91
N ASP A 18 17.15 24.62 20.45
CA ASP A 18 16.15 23.55 20.36
C ASP A 18 15.58 23.56 18.94
N TYR A 19 16.22 22.81 18.05
CA TYR A 19 15.67 22.50 16.74
C TYR A 19 14.44 21.59 16.92
N GLU A 20 13.24 22.13 16.65
CA GLU A 20 11.97 21.42 16.57
C GLU A 20 11.95 20.42 15.39
N GLU A 21 12.68 19.29 15.49
CA GLU A 21 12.71 18.25 14.44
C GLU A 21 11.56 17.20 14.52
N GLN A 22 10.55 17.38 15.38
CA GLN A 22 9.55 16.33 15.65
C GLN A 22 8.18 16.33 14.91
N PRO A 23 7.73 17.33 14.12
CA PRO A 23 6.36 17.30 13.58
C PRO A 23 6.13 16.37 12.37
N GLN A 24 7.17 16.00 11.61
CA GLN A 24 6.97 15.24 10.36
C GLN A 24 6.66 13.75 10.57
N ALA A 25 7.33 13.06 11.50
CA ALA A 25 7.11 11.63 11.72
C ALA A 25 5.69 11.29 12.23
N GLN A 26 5.13 12.13 13.11
CA GLN A 26 3.78 11.93 13.64
C GLN A 26 2.70 12.08 12.56
N SER A 27 2.89 13.00 11.61
CA SER A 27 1.95 13.22 10.51
C SER A 27 1.80 12.00 9.59
N ILE A 28 2.91 11.30 9.33
CA ILE A 28 2.96 10.10 8.47
C ILE A 28 2.22 8.94 9.14
N GLN A 29 2.46 8.71 10.44
CA GLN A 29 1.80 7.64 11.19
C GLN A 29 0.28 7.85 11.26
N LEU A 30 -0.17 9.10 11.49
CA LEU A 30 -1.60 9.45 11.49
C LEU A 30 -2.25 9.20 10.13
N TYR A 31 -1.57 9.53 9.04
CA TYR A 31 -2.08 9.29 7.68
C TYR A 31 -2.23 7.79 7.38
N GLN A 32 -1.23 6.98 7.72
CA GLN A 32 -1.24 5.52 7.52
C GLN A 32 -2.36 4.86 8.35
N SER A 33 -2.53 5.26 9.61
CA SER A 33 -3.62 4.76 10.46
C SER A 33 -5.00 5.06 9.87
N ARG A 34 -5.22 6.28 9.35
CA ARG A 34 -6.49 6.64 8.68
C ARG A 34 -6.76 5.79 7.44
N ALA A 35 -5.74 5.52 6.64
CA ALA A 35 -5.86 4.66 5.46
C ALA A 35 -6.21 3.21 5.85
N ALA A 36 -5.55 2.66 6.88
CA ALA A 36 -5.84 1.33 7.40
C ALA A 36 -7.27 1.20 7.94
N ILE A 37 -7.74 2.19 8.72
CA ILE A 37 -9.12 2.22 9.23
C ILE A 37 -10.14 2.26 8.09
N SER A 38 -9.87 3.04 7.04
CA SER A 38 -10.74 3.09 5.84
C SER A 38 -10.84 1.72 5.16
N ILE A 39 -9.72 1.00 5.05
CA ILE A 39 -9.70 -0.36 4.47
C ILE A 39 -10.53 -1.33 5.31
N ILE A 40 -10.33 -1.34 6.63
CA ILE A 40 -11.09 -2.21 7.55
C ILE A 40 -12.59 -1.92 7.45
N THR A 41 -12.96 -0.64 7.44
CA THR A 41 -14.37 -0.22 7.33
C THR A 41 -14.98 -0.69 6.00
N ASN A 42 -14.25 -0.56 4.89
CA ASN A 42 -14.71 -1.04 3.59
C ASN A 42 -14.90 -2.56 3.56
N ILE A 43 -13.97 -3.31 4.16
CA ILE A 43 -14.06 -4.78 4.26
C ILE A 43 -15.26 -5.17 5.14
N GLN A 44 -15.47 -4.49 6.26
CA GLN A 44 -16.61 -4.74 7.14
C GLN A 44 -17.96 -4.49 6.44
N ILE A 45 -18.08 -3.38 5.69
CA ILE A 45 -19.28 -3.09 4.89
C ILE A 45 -19.49 -4.17 3.83
N LEU A 46 -18.44 -4.61 3.14
CA LEU A 46 -18.53 -5.68 2.14
C LEU A 46 -19.01 -7.00 2.75
N VAL A 47 -18.47 -7.37 3.92
CA VAL A 47 -18.90 -8.57 4.65
C VAL A 47 -20.36 -8.46 5.08
N ALA A 48 -20.78 -7.31 5.61
CA ALA A 48 -22.17 -7.09 6.00
C ALA A 48 -23.13 -7.21 4.80
N ILE A 49 -22.78 -6.58 3.67
CA ILE A 49 -23.55 -6.67 2.43
C ILE A 49 -23.69 -8.12 1.95
N PHE A 50 -22.60 -8.88 1.99
CA PHE A 50 -22.58 -10.28 1.58
C PHE A 50 -23.39 -11.17 2.53
N GLN A 51 -23.31 -10.94 3.83
CA GLN A 51 -24.10 -11.68 4.83
C GLN A 51 -25.59 -11.41 4.72
N ILE A 52 -25.99 -10.15 4.47
CA ILE A 52 -27.40 -9.82 4.18
C ILE A 52 -27.88 -10.58 2.94
N LEU A 53 -27.07 -10.66 1.88
CA LEU A 53 -27.40 -11.45 0.68
C LEU A 53 -27.63 -12.92 1.04
N LEU A 54 -26.73 -13.53 1.82
CA LEU A 54 -26.85 -14.92 2.24
C LEU A 54 -28.08 -15.15 3.12
N ILE A 55 -28.39 -14.24 4.04
CA ILE A 55 -29.57 -14.33 4.90
C ILE A 55 -30.84 -14.25 4.05
N LEU A 56 -30.93 -13.32 3.10
CA LEU A 56 -32.06 -13.20 2.17
C LEU A 56 -32.21 -14.45 1.30
N PHE A 57 -31.10 -14.98 0.77
CA PHE A 57 -31.08 -16.21 -0.02
C PHE A 57 -31.53 -17.43 0.79
N ASN A 58 -31.02 -17.62 2.00
CA ASN A 58 -31.46 -18.73 2.85
C ASN A 58 -32.89 -18.55 3.34
N SER A 59 -33.36 -17.31 3.55
CA SER A 59 -34.76 -17.01 3.92
C SER A 59 -35.72 -17.30 2.77
N TYR A 60 -35.32 -17.03 1.53
CA TYR A 60 -36.01 -17.51 0.32
C TYR A 60 -36.21 -19.02 0.37
N ILE A 61 -35.15 -19.77 0.69
CA ILE A 61 -35.22 -21.23 0.71
C ILE A 61 -36.00 -21.75 1.92
N ALA A 62 -35.86 -21.13 3.10
CA ALA A 62 -36.42 -21.66 4.35
C ALA A 62 -37.89 -21.30 4.56
N PHE A 63 -38.33 -20.13 4.09
CA PHE A 63 -39.65 -19.57 4.38
C PHE A 63 -40.49 -19.31 3.13
N ASP A 64 -40.05 -19.83 1.98
CA ASP A 64 -40.65 -19.57 0.66
C ASP A 64 -40.89 -18.08 0.41
N LEU A 65 -39.97 -17.23 0.89
CA LEU A 65 -40.00 -15.80 0.60
C LEU A 65 -39.97 -15.60 -0.92
N SER A 66 -40.43 -14.46 -1.44
CA SER A 66 -40.30 -14.21 -2.88
C SER A 66 -38.81 -14.05 -3.26
N TYR A 67 -38.31 -14.85 -4.21
CA TYR A 67 -36.94 -14.71 -4.76
C TYR A 67 -36.67 -13.29 -5.30
N LYS A 68 -37.73 -12.56 -5.66
CA LYS A 68 -37.69 -11.18 -6.12
C LYS A 68 -36.99 -10.26 -5.12
N ILE A 69 -37.09 -10.53 -3.82
CA ILE A 69 -36.44 -9.72 -2.79
C ILE A 69 -34.92 -9.86 -2.87
N SER A 70 -34.42 -11.08 -2.99
CA SER A 70 -32.98 -11.35 -3.16
C SER A 70 -32.44 -10.77 -4.46
N LEU A 71 -33.19 -10.91 -5.57
CA LEU A 71 -32.81 -10.33 -6.87
C LEU A 71 -32.85 -8.79 -6.86
N LEU A 72 -33.84 -8.19 -6.21
CA LEU A 72 -33.93 -6.75 -6.03
C LEU A 72 -32.73 -6.23 -5.24
N TYR A 73 -32.36 -6.90 -4.15
CA TYR A 73 -31.19 -6.56 -3.35
C TYR A 73 -29.90 -6.58 -4.19
N VAL A 74 -29.66 -7.66 -4.95
CA VAL A 74 -28.49 -7.75 -5.86
C VAL A 74 -28.52 -6.64 -6.92
N THR A 75 -29.69 -6.34 -7.48
CA THR A 75 -29.87 -5.28 -8.49
C THR A 75 -29.52 -3.91 -7.92
N ILE A 76 -29.97 -3.59 -6.70
CA ILE A 76 -29.64 -2.36 -5.99
C ILE A 76 -28.12 -2.27 -5.76
N LEU A 77 -27.47 -3.36 -5.35
CA LEU A 77 -26.01 -3.37 -5.14
C LEU A 77 -25.24 -3.08 -6.43
N HIS A 78 -25.64 -3.69 -7.56
CA HIS A 78 -25.02 -3.41 -8.86
C HIS A 78 -25.24 -1.95 -9.29
N PHE A 79 -26.44 -1.41 -9.07
CA PHE A 79 -26.73 -0.02 -9.36
C PHE A 79 -25.86 0.94 -8.53
N LEU A 80 -25.73 0.70 -7.21
CA LEU A 80 -24.85 1.48 -6.33
C LEU A 80 -23.38 1.36 -6.75
N GLN A 81 -22.95 0.18 -7.22
CA GLN A 81 -21.60 -0.01 -7.75
C GLN A 81 -21.37 0.83 -9.01
N ILE A 82 -22.33 0.89 -9.94
CA ILE A 82 -22.26 1.73 -11.14
C ILE A 82 -22.14 3.20 -10.75
N ILE A 83 -22.98 3.69 -9.83
CA ILE A 83 -22.92 5.07 -9.34
C ILE A 83 -21.55 5.37 -8.74
N ARG A 84 -21.04 4.48 -7.88
CA ARG A 84 -19.73 4.64 -7.24
C ARG A 84 -18.61 4.75 -8.28
N ILE A 85 -18.62 3.89 -9.30
CA ILE A 85 -17.65 3.91 -10.40
C ILE A 85 -17.76 5.22 -11.19
N GLY A 86 -18.99 5.67 -11.51
CA GLY A 86 -19.23 6.94 -12.20
C GLY A 86 -18.72 8.16 -11.42
N VAL A 87 -19.04 8.26 -10.13
CA VAL A 87 -18.60 9.36 -9.26
C VAL A 87 -17.09 9.36 -9.08
N TYR A 88 -16.47 8.19 -8.89
CA TYR A 88 -15.03 8.09 -8.71
C TYR A 88 -14.26 8.49 -9.97
N ASN A 89 -14.73 8.06 -11.15
CA ASN A 89 -14.05 8.34 -12.41
C ASN A 89 -14.20 9.78 -12.88
N ASN A 90 -15.27 10.49 -12.50
CA ASN A 90 -15.38 11.93 -12.77
C ASN A 90 -14.20 12.73 -12.17
N LYS A 91 -13.55 12.22 -11.11
CA LYS A 91 -12.38 12.86 -10.50
C LYS A 91 -11.04 12.49 -11.15
N LYS A 92 -10.98 11.46 -11.99
CA LYS A 92 -9.72 10.88 -12.48
C LYS A 92 -9.78 10.62 -13.99
N ILE A 93 -9.69 11.70 -14.76
CA ILE A 93 -9.86 11.78 -16.23
C ILE A 93 -8.94 10.84 -17.05
N GLN A 94 -7.86 10.31 -16.47
CA GLN A 94 -6.81 9.64 -17.23
C GLN A 94 -7.06 8.16 -17.62
N ASN A 95 -8.17 7.51 -17.25
CA ASN A 95 -8.36 6.09 -17.58
C ASN A 95 -9.80 5.70 -17.99
N ASN A 96 -10.36 6.44 -18.95
CA ASN A 96 -11.77 6.36 -19.35
C ASN A 96 -12.23 5.00 -19.90
N GLN A 97 -11.36 4.22 -20.58
CA GLN A 97 -11.80 2.99 -21.25
C GLN A 97 -12.26 1.90 -20.27
N TYR A 98 -11.51 1.64 -19.20
CA TYR A 98 -11.87 0.61 -18.21
C TYR A 98 -13.15 0.96 -17.44
N CYS A 99 -13.38 2.26 -17.19
CA CYS A 99 -14.62 2.75 -16.59
C CYS A 99 -15.83 2.37 -17.43
N CYS A 100 -15.83 2.69 -18.72
CA CYS A 100 -16.95 2.42 -19.62
C CYS A 100 -17.28 0.93 -19.67
N ILE A 101 -16.25 0.07 -19.77
CA ILE A 101 -16.43 -1.39 -19.80
C ILE A 101 -17.04 -1.91 -18.49
N GLN A 102 -16.61 -1.38 -17.34
CA GLN A 102 -17.20 -1.76 -16.04
C GLN A 102 -18.65 -1.31 -15.88
N ILE A 103 -18.98 -0.09 -16.32
CA ILE A 103 -20.36 0.42 -16.31
C ILE A 103 -21.24 -0.45 -17.21
N PHE A 104 -20.77 -0.74 -18.44
CA PHE A 104 -21.50 -1.58 -19.38
C PHE A 104 -21.72 -3.00 -18.84
N TRP A 105 -20.71 -3.59 -18.19
CA TRP A 105 -20.88 -4.88 -17.50
C TRP A 105 -21.98 -4.83 -16.44
N GLY A 106 -22.03 -3.75 -15.65
CA GLY A 106 -23.08 -3.56 -14.65
C GLY A 106 -24.48 -3.42 -15.25
N ILE A 107 -24.60 -2.68 -16.36
CA ILE A 107 -25.87 -2.55 -17.11
C ILE A 107 -26.34 -3.91 -17.63
N LEU A 108 -25.44 -4.70 -18.22
CA LEU A 108 -25.76 -6.06 -18.67
C LEU A 108 -26.21 -6.95 -17.50
N SER A 109 -25.55 -6.87 -16.34
CA SER A 109 -25.96 -7.61 -15.14
C SER A 109 -27.37 -7.23 -14.68
N ILE A 110 -27.67 -5.93 -14.58
CA ILE A 110 -29.00 -5.44 -14.20
C ILE A 110 -30.07 -5.90 -15.20
N SER A 111 -29.78 -5.80 -16.51
CA SER A 111 -30.67 -6.28 -17.56
C SER A 111 -30.90 -7.79 -17.46
N TYR A 112 -29.87 -8.57 -17.18
CA TYR A 112 -29.99 -10.02 -16.96
C TYR A 112 -30.89 -10.33 -15.77
N TYR A 113 -30.76 -9.63 -14.64
CA TYR A 113 -31.63 -9.84 -13.48
C TYR A 113 -33.09 -9.48 -13.77
N GLY A 114 -33.34 -8.41 -14.54
CA GLY A 114 -34.69 -8.07 -14.99
C GLY A 114 -35.30 -9.18 -15.86
N CYS A 115 -34.52 -9.69 -16.84
CA CYS A 115 -34.92 -10.82 -17.66
C CYS A 115 -35.14 -12.10 -16.84
N LEU A 116 -34.34 -12.34 -15.80
CA LEU A 116 -34.48 -13.49 -14.91
C LEU A 116 -35.77 -13.42 -14.10
N ILE A 117 -36.13 -12.25 -13.57
CA ILE A 117 -37.43 -12.05 -12.90
C ILE A 117 -38.56 -12.33 -13.87
N TYR A 118 -38.49 -11.78 -15.09
CA TYR A 118 -39.53 -11.98 -16.10
C TYR A 118 -39.66 -13.46 -16.51
N PHE A 119 -38.54 -14.17 -16.68
CA PHE A 119 -38.52 -15.60 -16.99
C PHE A 119 -39.13 -16.47 -15.88
N LEU A 120 -38.82 -16.14 -14.62
CA LEU A 120 -39.36 -16.87 -13.47
C LEU A 120 -40.87 -16.64 -13.29
N GLU A 121 -41.44 -15.58 -13.86
CA GLU A 121 -42.89 -15.35 -13.93
C GLU A 121 -43.51 -15.93 -15.22
N ASN A 122 -42.78 -15.85 -16.34
CA ASN A 122 -43.25 -16.24 -17.67
C ASN A 122 -42.28 -17.25 -18.28
N ILE A 123 -42.66 -18.53 -18.18
CA ILE A 123 -41.83 -19.70 -18.57
C ILE A 123 -41.36 -19.62 -20.03
N ASP A 124 -42.10 -18.94 -20.90
CA ASP A 124 -41.82 -18.87 -22.34
C ASP A 124 -40.73 -17.85 -22.73
N PHE A 125 -40.18 -17.10 -21.77
CA PHE A 125 -39.14 -16.12 -22.09
C PHE A 125 -37.78 -16.79 -22.39
N PRO A 126 -37.14 -16.49 -23.54
CA PRO A 126 -35.87 -17.11 -23.89
C PRO A 126 -34.67 -16.47 -23.15
N ILE A 127 -34.49 -16.83 -21.87
CA ILE A 127 -33.43 -16.31 -20.99
C ILE A 127 -32.00 -16.64 -21.46
N GLN A 128 -31.85 -17.59 -22.40
CA GLN A 128 -30.56 -17.93 -22.99
C GLN A 128 -29.89 -16.76 -23.73
N TYR A 129 -30.65 -15.83 -24.33
CA TYR A 129 -30.05 -14.75 -25.12
C TYR A 129 -29.34 -13.69 -24.25
N PRO A 130 -29.96 -13.14 -23.18
CA PRO A 130 -29.28 -12.20 -22.29
C PRO A 130 -27.99 -12.78 -21.67
N ILE A 131 -28.01 -14.04 -21.21
CA ILE A 131 -26.83 -14.65 -20.59
C ILE A 131 -25.73 -14.93 -21.61
N LEU A 132 -26.08 -15.34 -22.84
CA LEU A 132 -25.12 -15.56 -23.92
C LEU A 132 -24.44 -14.24 -24.32
N MET A 133 -25.20 -13.15 -24.42
CA MET A 133 -24.63 -11.82 -24.66
C MET A 133 -23.66 -11.40 -23.55
N HIS A 134 -24.03 -11.67 -22.29
CA HIS A 134 -23.16 -11.41 -21.14
C HIS A 134 -21.86 -12.23 -21.20
N LEU A 135 -21.95 -13.50 -21.61
CA LEU A 135 -20.81 -14.40 -21.77
C LEU A 135 -19.88 -13.93 -22.88
N ILE A 136 -20.42 -13.62 -24.06
CA ILE A 136 -19.63 -13.11 -25.20
C ILE A 136 -18.92 -11.82 -24.79
N PHE A 137 -19.62 -10.87 -24.17
CA PHE A 137 -19.03 -9.63 -23.72
C PHE A 137 -17.88 -9.84 -22.72
N THR A 138 -18.09 -10.69 -21.71
CA THR A 138 -17.04 -10.97 -20.71
C THR A 138 -15.85 -11.74 -21.28
N LEU A 139 -16.08 -12.64 -22.24
CA LEU A 139 -15.02 -13.32 -22.97
C LEU A 139 -14.19 -12.36 -23.81
N THR A 140 -14.85 -11.48 -24.59
CA THR A 140 -14.15 -10.44 -25.36
C THR A 140 -13.32 -9.55 -24.44
N TRP A 141 -13.88 -9.11 -23.31
CA TRP A 141 -13.16 -8.30 -22.35
C TRP A 141 -11.96 -9.04 -21.72
N PHE A 142 -12.12 -10.32 -21.40
CA PHE A 142 -11.03 -11.17 -20.92
C PHE A 142 -9.89 -11.25 -21.94
N VAL A 143 -10.19 -11.57 -23.20
CA VAL A 143 -9.19 -11.67 -24.28
C VAL A 143 -8.45 -10.34 -24.47
N LEU A 144 -9.16 -9.21 -24.52
CA LEU A 144 -8.55 -7.89 -24.66
C LEU A 144 -7.63 -7.55 -23.48
N THR A 145 -8.03 -7.88 -22.25
CA THR A 145 -7.21 -7.62 -21.07
C THR A 145 -6.01 -8.55 -21.00
N LEU A 146 -6.17 -9.83 -21.35
CA LEU A 146 -5.08 -10.80 -21.42
C LEU A 146 -4.05 -10.37 -22.47
N HIS A 147 -4.50 -9.93 -23.65
CA HIS A 147 -3.61 -9.39 -24.67
C HIS A 147 -2.81 -8.18 -24.16
N ASN A 148 -3.48 -7.23 -23.50
CA ASN A 148 -2.82 -6.07 -22.89
C ASN A 148 -1.82 -6.45 -21.79
N TYR A 149 -2.14 -7.47 -20.99
CA TYR A 149 -1.24 -8.02 -19.98
C TYR A 149 0.01 -8.63 -20.61
N LEU A 150 -0.17 -9.50 -21.61
CA LEU A 150 0.94 -10.14 -22.34
C LEU A 150 1.86 -9.11 -23.01
N LYS A 151 1.28 -8.01 -23.51
CA LYS A 151 2.04 -6.91 -24.14
C LYS A 151 2.86 -6.09 -23.14
N ASN A 152 2.28 -5.73 -21.98
CA ASN A 152 2.89 -4.76 -21.06
C ASN A 152 3.58 -5.38 -19.82
N LYS A 153 3.35 -6.67 -19.51
CA LYS A 153 3.91 -7.40 -18.36
C LYS A 153 3.89 -6.62 -17.03
N ASN A 154 2.82 -5.88 -16.77
CA ASN A 154 2.67 -5.09 -15.55
C ASN A 154 1.87 -5.87 -14.49
N ASP A 155 2.34 -5.92 -13.25
CA ASP A 155 1.67 -6.60 -12.13
C ASP A 155 0.24 -6.09 -11.90
N LYS A 156 -0.01 -4.79 -12.10
CA LYS A 156 -1.37 -4.22 -12.00
C LYS A 156 -2.31 -4.83 -13.04
N SER A 157 -1.79 -5.16 -14.22
CA SER A 157 -2.56 -5.81 -15.28
C SER A 157 -2.87 -7.27 -14.92
N PHE A 158 -2.00 -7.96 -14.17
CA PHE A 158 -2.27 -9.32 -13.71
C PHE A 158 -3.50 -9.40 -12.80
N ILE A 159 -3.58 -8.53 -11.78
CA ILE A 159 -4.74 -8.48 -10.87
C ILE A 159 -6.04 -8.19 -11.64
N LEU A 160 -5.96 -7.33 -12.66
CA LEU A 160 -7.09 -7.02 -13.52
C LEU A 160 -7.52 -8.25 -14.36
N VAL A 161 -6.58 -8.97 -14.97
CA VAL A 161 -6.86 -10.21 -15.70
C VAL A 161 -7.52 -11.24 -14.79
N LEU A 162 -6.98 -11.45 -13.58
CA LEU A 162 -7.54 -12.38 -12.61
C LEU A 162 -8.98 -11.97 -12.22
N THR A 163 -9.23 -10.68 -12.01
CA THR A 163 -10.58 -10.17 -11.68
C THR A 163 -11.58 -10.46 -12.80
N ILE A 164 -11.17 -10.27 -14.06
CA ILE A 164 -12.05 -10.52 -15.22
C ILE A 164 -12.26 -12.03 -15.43
N LEU A 165 -11.22 -12.84 -15.21
CA LEU A 165 -11.33 -14.29 -15.25
C LEU A 165 -12.36 -14.82 -14.24
N LEU A 166 -12.35 -14.30 -13.00
CA LEU A 166 -13.35 -14.66 -12.00
C LEU A 166 -14.77 -14.26 -12.44
N ARG A 167 -14.94 -13.09 -13.09
CA ARG A 167 -16.23 -12.69 -13.67
C ARG A 167 -16.68 -13.60 -14.81
N PHE A 168 -15.75 -14.04 -15.65
CA PHE A 168 -16.04 -14.99 -16.72
C PHE A 168 -16.55 -16.32 -16.15
N PHE A 169 -15.88 -16.88 -15.15
CA PHE A 169 -16.34 -18.11 -14.49
C PHE A 169 -17.71 -17.94 -13.81
N PHE A 170 -17.97 -16.78 -13.21
CA PHE A 170 -19.29 -16.48 -12.64
C PHE A 170 -20.40 -16.49 -13.71
N VAL A 171 -20.17 -15.85 -14.85
CA VAL A 171 -21.15 -15.81 -15.96
C VAL A 171 -21.32 -17.20 -16.59
N LEU A 172 -20.24 -17.96 -16.72
CA LEU A 172 -20.28 -19.35 -17.19
C LEU A 172 -21.14 -20.22 -16.25
N GLN A 173 -20.97 -20.08 -14.94
CA GLN A 173 -21.80 -20.76 -13.95
C GLN A 173 -23.29 -20.39 -14.07
N LEU A 174 -23.61 -19.11 -14.26
CA LEU A 174 -24.99 -18.65 -14.50
C LEU A 174 -25.59 -19.23 -15.79
N MET A 175 -24.79 -19.35 -16.85
CA MET A 175 -25.22 -19.99 -18.08
C MET A 175 -25.60 -21.45 -17.87
N ILE A 176 -24.77 -22.23 -17.16
CA ILE A 176 -25.07 -23.65 -16.89
C ILE A 176 -26.36 -23.79 -16.05
N ILE A 177 -26.58 -22.89 -15.08
CA ILE A 177 -27.83 -22.84 -14.31
C ILE A 177 -29.02 -22.56 -15.22
N ASN A 178 -28.92 -21.56 -16.11
CA ASN A 178 -30.01 -21.24 -17.04
C ASN A 178 -30.30 -22.41 -17.99
N LEU A 179 -29.27 -23.09 -18.51
CA LEU A 179 -29.43 -24.28 -19.36
C LEU A 179 -30.16 -25.42 -18.63
N LYS A 180 -29.91 -25.59 -17.32
CA LYS A 180 -30.65 -26.53 -16.49
C LYS A 180 -32.11 -26.09 -16.31
N GLN A 181 -32.35 -24.81 -16.05
CA GLN A 181 -33.70 -24.28 -15.84
C GLN A 181 -34.59 -24.45 -17.08
N ILE A 182 -34.05 -24.26 -18.28
CA ILE A 182 -34.78 -24.49 -19.55
C ILE A 182 -34.84 -25.98 -19.96
N LYS A 183 -34.37 -26.90 -19.12
CA LYS A 183 -34.36 -28.36 -19.37
C LYS A 183 -33.59 -28.78 -20.62
N TRP A 184 -32.55 -28.04 -21.01
CA TRP A 184 -31.65 -28.45 -22.09
C TRP A 184 -30.57 -29.43 -21.61
N ILE A 185 -30.32 -29.45 -20.30
CA ILE A 185 -29.34 -30.32 -19.65
C ILE A 185 -30.01 -31.08 -18.50
N ASP A 186 -29.90 -32.41 -18.50
CA ASP A 186 -30.50 -33.28 -17.49
C ASP A 186 -29.58 -33.61 -16.29
N TRP A 187 -28.43 -32.95 -16.18
CA TRP A 187 -27.49 -33.17 -15.09
C TRP A 187 -28.06 -32.86 -13.72
N GLU A 188 -27.60 -33.57 -12.69
CA GLU A 188 -27.94 -33.27 -11.30
C GLU A 188 -27.37 -31.92 -10.85
N TRP A 189 -28.04 -31.27 -9.89
CA TRP A 189 -27.65 -29.94 -9.39
C TRP A 189 -26.22 -29.88 -8.85
N ILE A 190 -25.69 -30.97 -8.32
CA ILE A 190 -24.30 -31.03 -7.84
C ILE A 190 -23.30 -30.76 -8.98
N TYR A 191 -23.56 -31.29 -10.18
CA TYR A 191 -22.73 -31.07 -11.36
C TYR A 191 -22.97 -29.69 -11.97
N ILE A 192 -24.20 -29.18 -11.91
CA ILE A 192 -24.52 -27.81 -12.35
C ILE A 192 -23.68 -26.78 -11.59
N PHE A 193 -23.46 -26.97 -10.28
CA PHE A 193 -22.67 -26.06 -9.44
C PHE A 193 -21.15 -26.34 -9.40
N THR A 194 -20.61 -27.15 -10.33
CA THR A 194 -19.19 -27.57 -10.30
C THR A 194 -18.20 -26.40 -10.21
N ILE A 195 -18.42 -25.29 -10.93
CA ILE A 195 -17.51 -24.13 -10.91
C ILE A 195 -17.49 -23.50 -9.51
N VAL A 196 -18.67 -23.36 -8.88
CA VAL A 196 -18.79 -22.86 -7.50
C VAL A 196 -18.11 -23.81 -6.52
N TRP A 197 -18.28 -25.12 -6.67
CA TRP A 197 -17.63 -26.10 -5.78
C TRP A 197 -16.11 -26.08 -5.87
N ILE A 198 -15.55 -25.95 -7.08
CA ILE A 198 -14.10 -25.81 -7.26
C ILE A 198 -13.61 -24.53 -6.57
N PHE A 199 -14.29 -23.41 -6.77
CA PHE A 199 -13.94 -22.14 -6.14
C PHE A 199 -14.00 -22.20 -4.61
N LEU A 200 -15.09 -22.74 -4.04
CA LEU A 200 -15.25 -22.93 -2.60
C LEU A 200 -14.18 -23.87 -2.04
N SER A 201 -13.84 -24.95 -2.75
CA SER A 201 -12.78 -25.89 -2.34
C SER A 201 -11.41 -25.21 -2.27
N ILE A 202 -11.06 -24.39 -3.26
CA ILE A 202 -9.81 -23.62 -3.26
C ILE A 202 -9.76 -22.67 -2.05
N ILE A 203 -10.85 -21.95 -1.76
CA ILE A 203 -10.88 -21.04 -0.61
C ILE A 203 -10.85 -21.81 0.71
N CYS A 204 -11.47 -22.99 0.80
CA CYS A 204 -11.36 -23.85 1.98
C CYS A 204 -9.91 -24.32 2.23
N ILE A 205 -9.14 -24.60 1.17
CA ILE A 205 -7.70 -24.89 1.32
C ILE A 205 -6.96 -23.66 1.87
N PHE A 206 -7.22 -22.46 1.33
CA PHE A 206 -6.65 -21.24 1.88
C PHE A 206 -7.04 -21.02 3.35
N GLN A 207 -8.30 -21.29 3.72
CA GLN A 207 -8.75 -21.20 5.11
C GLN A 207 -7.91 -22.10 6.03
N ILE A 208 -7.61 -23.34 5.62
CA ILE A 208 -6.78 -24.24 6.41
C ILE A 208 -5.36 -23.68 6.55
N ILE A 209 -4.78 -23.12 5.47
CA ILE A 209 -3.45 -22.50 5.51
C ILE A 209 -3.42 -21.33 6.50
N PHE A 210 -4.42 -20.44 6.47
CA PHE A 210 -4.50 -19.32 7.42
C PHE A 210 -4.76 -19.77 8.85
N LEU A 211 -5.50 -20.88 9.05
CA LEU A 211 -5.73 -21.43 10.37
C LEU A 211 -4.43 -22.01 10.95
N LEU A 212 -3.63 -22.69 10.12
CA LEU A 212 -2.31 -23.19 10.53
C LEU A 212 -1.35 -22.03 10.86
N ASP A 213 -1.34 -20.95 10.05
CA ASP A 213 -0.57 -19.73 10.36
C ASP A 213 -0.98 -19.13 11.72
N PHE A 214 -2.29 -19.05 11.98
CA PHE A 214 -2.82 -18.60 13.26
C PHE A 214 -2.34 -19.49 14.43
N ILE A 215 -2.41 -20.81 14.28
CA ILE A 215 -1.96 -21.77 15.32
C ILE A 215 -0.46 -21.63 15.58
N CYS A 216 0.36 -21.49 14.54
CA CYS A 216 1.80 -21.26 14.66
C CYS A 216 2.10 -19.98 15.46
N LYS A 217 1.44 -18.87 15.11
CA LYS A 217 1.60 -17.59 15.82
C LYS A 217 1.11 -17.68 17.27
N ALA A 218 -0.01 -18.35 17.52
CA ALA A 218 -0.52 -18.58 18.87
C ALA A 218 0.47 -19.41 19.71
N THR A 219 1.09 -20.43 19.11
CA THR A 219 2.13 -21.23 19.76
C THR A 219 3.37 -20.40 20.07
N GLN A 220 3.78 -19.53 19.14
CA GLN A 220 4.90 -18.60 19.35
C GLN A 220 4.62 -17.64 20.53
N LEU A 221 3.40 -17.12 20.65
CA LEU A 221 3.01 -16.26 21.79
C LEU A 221 3.13 -16.97 23.14
N LEU A 222 2.86 -18.28 23.20
CA LEU A 222 3.00 -19.06 24.43
C LEU A 222 4.47 -19.30 24.81
N GLN A 223 5.37 -19.31 23.82
CA GLN A 223 6.80 -19.53 24.03
C GLN A 223 7.57 -18.24 24.34
N GLU A 224 7.11 -17.11 23.81
CA GLU A 224 7.80 -15.82 23.91
C GLU A 224 7.75 -15.26 25.34
N ARG A 225 8.93 -15.03 25.94
CA ARG A 225 9.06 -14.46 27.30
C ARG A 225 9.20 -12.94 27.30
N ASP A 226 9.72 -12.36 26.22
CA ASP A 226 10.00 -10.94 26.16
C ASP A 226 8.70 -10.12 25.99
N PRO A 227 8.44 -9.11 26.83
CA PRO A 227 7.16 -8.40 26.82
C PRO A 227 6.96 -7.57 25.55
N ILE A 228 8.05 -7.05 24.98
CA ILE A 228 8.00 -6.18 23.79
C ILE A 228 7.65 -7.00 22.54
N SER A 229 8.32 -8.14 22.34
CA SER A 229 8.01 -9.05 21.23
C SER A 229 6.59 -9.60 21.38
N ARG A 230 6.16 -9.92 22.62
CA ARG A 230 4.82 -10.40 22.92
C ARG A 230 3.70 -9.47 22.44
N GLU A 231 3.86 -8.15 22.56
CA GLU A 231 2.85 -7.19 22.08
C GLU A 231 2.70 -7.25 20.55
N SER A 232 3.82 -7.26 19.82
CA SER A 232 3.80 -7.37 18.36
C SER A 232 3.21 -8.69 17.85
N ILE A 233 3.53 -9.80 18.53
CA ILE A 233 2.98 -11.12 18.21
C ILE A 233 1.47 -11.13 18.49
N ASN A 234 1.02 -10.52 19.59
CA ASN A 234 -0.41 -10.41 19.91
C ASN A 234 -1.19 -9.65 18.82
N GLN A 235 -0.65 -8.55 18.30
CA GLN A 235 -1.24 -7.83 17.17
C GLN A 235 -1.34 -8.71 15.91
N SER A 236 -0.31 -9.51 15.62
CA SER A 236 -0.29 -10.45 14.50
C SER A 236 -1.33 -11.58 14.65
N ILE A 237 -1.55 -12.07 15.88
CA ILE A 237 -2.57 -13.08 16.19
C ILE A 237 -3.97 -12.51 15.99
N ILE A 238 -4.23 -11.31 16.52
CA ILE A 238 -5.53 -10.62 16.35
C ILE A 238 -5.84 -10.44 14.86
N GLY A 239 -4.85 -10.02 14.08
CA GLY A 239 -4.96 -9.86 12.62
C GLY A 239 -5.16 -11.18 11.88
N SER A 240 -4.42 -12.23 12.25
CA SER A 240 -4.56 -13.56 11.64
C SER A 240 -5.92 -14.20 11.94
N LEU A 241 -6.42 -14.06 13.18
CA LEU A 241 -7.78 -14.49 13.53
C LEU A 241 -8.84 -13.71 12.74
N TRP A 242 -8.66 -12.40 12.56
CA TRP A 242 -9.57 -11.58 11.74
C TRP A 242 -9.60 -12.02 10.27
N ILE A 243 -8.44 -12.33 9.68
CA ILE A 243 -8.36 -12.87 8.31
C ILE A 243 -9.06 -14.24 8.24
N ASN A 244 -8.82 -15.12 9.21
CA ASN A 244 -9.49 -16.42 9.28
C ASN A 244 -11.01 -16.30 9.39
N LEU A 245 -11.49 -15.36 10.20
CA LEU A 245 -12.93 -15.06 10.25
C LEU A 245 -13.39 -14.56 8.88
N LEU A 246 -12.71 -13.58 8.29
CA LEU A 246 -13.08 -13.03 6.97
C LEU A 246 -13.17 -14.11 5.88
N ILE A 247 -12.23 -15.06 5.84
CA ILE A 247 -12.26 -16.13 4.85
C ILE A 247 -13.36 -17.13 5.17
N LEU A 248 -13.61 -17.45 6.44
CA LEU A 248 -14.76 -18.27 6.87
C LEU A 248 -16.11 -17.67 6.44
N CYS A 249 -16.23 -16.33 6.42
CA CYS A 249 -17.39 -15.62 5.87
C CYS A 249 -17.60 -15.96 4.39
N ILE A 250 -16.52 -15.91 3.61
CA ILE A 250 -16.55 -16.01 2.14
C ILE A 250 -16.65 -17.47 1.66
N SER A 251 -16.12 -18.43 2.41
CA SER A 251 -16.16 -19.85 2.04
C SER A 251 -17.07 -20.70 2.91
N GLY A 252 -16.89 -20.68 4.23
CA GLY A 252 -17.54 -21.62 5.15
C GLY A 252 -19.06 -21.52 5.12
N ILE A 253 -19.59 -20.31 5.33
CA ILE A 253 -21.04 -20.09 5.38
C ILE A 253 -21.70 -20.31 4.01
N PRO A 254 -21.17 -19.77 2.88
CA PRO A 254 -21.66 -20.08 1.56
C PRO A 254 -21.62 -21.56 1.21
N THR A 255 -20.54 -22.28 1.57
CA THR A 255 -20.45 -23.74 1.36
C THR A 255 -21.56 -24.45 2.10
N PHE A 256 -21.77 -24.14 3.37
CA PHE A 256 -22.84 -24.74 4.17
C PHE A 256 -24.22 -24.43 3.58
N SER A 257 -24.49 -23.18 3.21
CA SER A 257 -25.73 -22.76 2.55
C SER A 257 -25.96 -23.49 1.21
N MET A 258 -24.93 -23.59 0.37
CA MET A 258 -25.00 -24.29 -0.92
C MET A 258 -25.23 -25.80 -0.76
N VAL A 259 -24.63 -26.43 0.25
CA VAL A 259 -24.89 -27.85 0.57
C VAL A 259 -26.34 -28.03 0.99
N CYS A 260 -26.85 -27.18 1.90
CA CYS A 260 -28.25 -27.22 2.32
C CYS A 260 -29.22 -27.03 1.15
N TYR A 261 -28.89 -26.09 0.26
CA TYR A 261 -29.68 -25.82 -0.95
C TYR A 261 -29.67 -27.01 -1.93
N THR A 262 -28.49 -27.60 -2.18
CA THR A 262 -28.36 -28.76 -3.07
C THR A 262 -29.13 -29.97 -2.54
N ILE A 263 -29.11 -30.19 -1.23
CA ILE A 263 -29.91 -31.24 -0.57
C ILE A 263 -31.42 -30.96 -0.70
N LYS A 264 -31.87 -29.71 -0.52
CA LYS A 264 -33.28 -29.35 -0.71
C LYS A 264 -33.71 -29.63 -2.16
N LEU A 265 -32.88 -29.22 -3.13
CA LEU A 265 -33.16 -29.44 -4.56
C LEU A 265 -33.18 -30.92 -4.95
N SER A 266 -32.34 -31.77 -4.34
CA SER A 266 -32.28 -33.20 -4.69
C SER A 266 -33.35 -34.03 -3.99
N THR A 267 -33.67 -33.72 -2.73
CA THR A 267 -34.59 -34.53 -1.91
C THR A 267 -36.00 -33.97 -1.83
N GLY A 268 -36.20 -32.70 -2.16
CA GLY A 268 -37.46 -31.97 -1.97
C GLY A 268 -37.84 -31.73 -0.50
N LYS A 269 -37.03 -32.21 0.46
CA LYS A 269 -37.28 -32.02 1.89
C LYS A 269 -36.69 -30.69 2.33
N ASP A 270 -37.44 -29.96 3.15
CA ASP A 270 -36.95 -28.75 3.79
C ASP A 270 -35.75 -29.10 4.67
N SER A 271 -34.58 -28.68 4.20
CA SER A 271 -33.29 -28.97 4.80
C SER A 271 -32.95 -27.98 5.91
N TYR A 272 -31.74 -28.11 6.46
CA TYR A 272 -31.13 -27.28 7.52
C TYR A 272 -30.95 -25.77 7.18
N ASN A 273 -31.80 -25.18 6.33
CA ASN A 273 -31.69 -23.78 5.92
C ASN A 273 -31.92 -22.81 7.09
N SER A 274 -32.83 -23.13 8.02
CA SER A 274 -33.00 -22.34 9.25
C SER A 274 -31.72 -22.31 10.10
N LEU A 275 -30.98 -23.42 10.13
CA LEU A 275 -29.68 -23.47 10.79
C LEU A 275 -28.66 -22.61 10.05
N SER A 276 -28.67 -22.59 8.71
CA SER A 276 -27.81 -21.73 7.90
C SER A 276 -28.06 -20.24 8.15
N ILE A 277 -29.33 -19.82 8.26
CA ILE A 277 -29.71 -18.45 8.64
C ILE A 277 -29.16 -18.13 10.03
N THR A 278 -29.42 -19.00 11.01
CA THR A 278 -28.98 -18.80 12.40
C THR A 278 -27.46 -18.67 12.49
N LEU A 279 -26.73 -19.54 11.79
CA LEU A 279 -25.27 -19.51 11.75
C LEU A 279 -24.76 -18.23 11.08
N SER A 280 -25.39 -17.77 10.00
CA SER A 280 -25.04 -16.52 9.30
C SER A 280 -25.24 -15.30 10.19
N VAL A 281 -26.34 -15.23 10.95
CA VAL A 281 -26.64 -14.14 11.88
C VAL A 281 -25.64 -14.12 13.05
N ILE A 282 -25.42 -15.27 13.69
CA ILE A 282 -24.46 -15.41 14.80
C ILE A 282 -23.07 -15.01 14.33
N TYR A 283 -22.63 -15.55 13.20
CA TYR A 283 -21.32 -15.22 12.62
C TYR A 283 -21.19 -13.72 12.34
N SER A 284 -22.21 -13.10 11.73
CA SER A 284 -22.20 -11.67 11.42
C SER A 284 -22.05 -10.82 12.69
N LEU A 285 -22.76 -11.18 13.76
CA LEU A 285 -22.66 -10.51 15.05
C LEU A 285 -21.25 -10.67 15.64
N VAL A 286 -20.71 -11.90 15.66
CA VAL A 286 -19.35 -12.18 16.15
C VAL A 286 -18.31 -11.39 15.34
N PHE A 287 -18.40 -11.39 14.02
CA PHE A 287 -17.45 -10.68 13.16
C PHE A 287 -17.50 -9.16 13.35
N ILE A 288 -18.70 -8.58 13.45
CA ILE A 288 -18.87 -7.14 13.70
C ILE A 288 -18.33 -6.77 15.08
N VAL A 289 -18.72 -7.49 16.14
CA VAL A 289 -18.25 -7.22 17.50
C VAL A 289 -16.74 -7.35 17.58
N TYR A 290 -16.17 -8.42 17.00
CA TYR A 290 -14.71 -8.62 16.98
C TYR A 290 -13.99 -7.48 16.24
N THR A 291 -14.48 -7.07 15.07
CA THR A 291 -13.87 -6.00 14.27
C THR A 291 -13.94 -4.64 14.98
N LEU A 292 -15.05 -4.34 15.65
CA LEU A 292 -15.22 -3.10 16.41
C LEU A 292 -14.36 -3.08 17.67
N TYR A 293 -14.33 -4.19 18.42
CA TYR A 293 -13.55 -4.32 19.65
C TYR A 293 -12.04 -4.18 19.38
N TYR A 294 -11.52 -4.86 18.36
CA TYR A 294 -10.09 -4.84 18.01
C TYR A 294 -9.73 -3.81 16.94
N ARG A 295 -10.57 -2.79 16.70
CA ARG A 295 -10.38 -1.83 15.60
C ARG A 295 -8.99 -1.18 15.55
N ILE A 296 -8.46 -0.78 16.70
CA ILE A 296 -7.15 -0.12 16.79
C ILE A 296 -6.03 -1.12 16.45
N SER A 297 -6.02 -2.30 17.07
CA SER A 297 -5.03 -3.35 16.80
C SER A 297 -5.07 -3.82 15.35
N LEU A 298 -6.26 -3.96 14.77
CA LEU A 298 -6.42 -4.29 13.35
C LEU A 298 -5.87 -3.18 12.45
N SER A 299 -6.03 -1.90 12.81
CA SER A 299 -5.48 -0.80 12.02
C SER A 299 -3.94 -0.82 11.99
N LEU A 300 -3.30 -1.16 13.12
CA LEU A 300 -1.86 -1.34 13.20
C LEU A 300 -1.40 -2.54 12.36
N PHE A 301 -2.10 -3.66 12.48
CA PHE A 301 -1.84 -4.86 11.68
C PHE A 301 -1.95 -4.60 10.16
N VAL A 302 -3.00 -3.92 9.71
CA VAL A 302 -3.16 -3.55 8.29
C VAL A 302 -2.06 -2.57 7.85
N SER A 303 -1.67 -1.62 8.70
CA SER A 303 -0.56 -0.70 8.42
C SER A 303 0.77 -1.44 8.26
N GLN A 304 1.04 -2.45 9.09
CA GLN A 304 2.24 -3.29 8.99
C GLN A 304 2.28 -4.05 7.65
N ILE A 305 1.16 -4.64 7.21
CA ILE A 305 1.05 -5.29 5.91
C ILE A 305 1.32 -4.31 4.77
N GLN A 306 0.79 -3.08 4.86
CA GLN A 306 1.03 -2.04 3.85
C GLN A 306 2.49 -1.62 3.80
N GLN A 307 3.13 -1.47 4.96
CA GLN A 307 4.53 -1.10 5.06
C GLN A 307 5.46 -2.18 4.48
N GLN A 308 5.19 -3.45 4.76
CA GLN A 308 5.93 -4.58 4.17
C GLN A 308 5.88 -4.55 2.64
N ARG A 309 4.69 -4.33 2.06
CA ARG A 309 4.54 -4.19 0.61
C ARG A 309 5.29 -2.99 0.05
N ALA A 310 5.32 -1.86 0.77
CA ALA A 310 6.08 -0.69 0.32
C ALA A 310 7.59 -0.96 0.28
N ILE A 311 8.11 -1.70 1.27
CA ILE A 311 9.52 -2.11 1.33
C ILE A 311 9.84 -3.06 0.17
N GLU A 312 9.03 -4.09 -0.07
CA GLU A 312 9.23 -5.04 -1.17
C GLU A 312 9.27 -4.35 -2.54
N ASN A 313 8.36 -3.41 -2.77
CA ASN A 313 8.32 -2.63 -4.01
C ASN A 313 9.59 -1.77 -4.19
N ASN A 314 10.11 -1.16 -3.11
CA ASN A 314 11.33 -0.34 -3.18
C ASN A 314 12.60 -1.18 -3.36
N VAL A 315 12.64 -2.41 -2.84
CA VAL A 315 13.77 -3.34 -3.04
C VAL A 315 13.83 -3.83 -4.49
N GLY A 316 12.68 -4.11 -5.11
CA GLY A 316 12.60 -4.52 -6.52
C GLY A 316 13.20 -3.48 -7.48
N VAL A 317 12.79 -2.20 -7.34
CA VAL A 317 13.27 -1.10 -8.20
C VAL A 317 14.78 -0.89 -8.09
N ASN A 318 15.32 -0.99 -6.87
CA ASN A 318 16.75 -0.81 -6.65
C ASN A 318 17.60 -1.93 -7.24
N THR A 319 17.10 -3.16 -7.27
CA THR A 319 17.83 -4.32 -7.81
C THR A 319 17.91 -4.24 -9.34
N GLU A 320 16.83 -3.82 -10.00
CA GLU A 320 16.83 -3.59 -11.46
C GLU A 320 17.78 -2.45 -11.86
N ASN A 321 17.81 -1.37 -11.09
CA ASN A 321 18.73 -0.26 -11.33
C ASN A 321 20.20 -0.71 -11.13
N GLN A 322 20.50 -1.45 -10.06
CA GLN A 322 21.85 -1.97 -9.83
C GLN A 322 22.32 -2.94 -10.93
N GLN A 323 21.45 -3.78 -11.48
CA GLN A 323 21.80 -4.63 -12.61
C GLN A 323 22.07 -3.82 -13.90
N ARG A 324 21.36 -2.72 -14.15
CA ARG A 324 21.65 -1.84 -15.30
C ARG A 324 23.00 -1.12 -15.20
N TYR A 325 23.46 -0.78 -14.00
CA TYR A 325 24.77 -0.15 -13.83
C TYR A 325 25.94 -1.14 -13.99
N GLN A 326 25.75 -2.44 -13.72
CA GLN A 326 26.83 -3.42 -13.89
C GLN A 326 27.11 -3.77 -15.36
N LEU A 327 26.11 -3.70 -16.25
CA LEU A 327 26.25 -4.04 -17.68
C LEU A 327 27.02 -3.00 -18.51
N ASN A 328 27.32 -1.82 -17.97
CA ASN A 328 28.05 -0.76 -18.69
C ASN A 328 29.50 -0.56 -18.20
N SER A 329 30.04 -1.51 -17.44
CA SER A 329 31.45 -1.44 -17.01
C SER A 329 32.36 -1.92 -18.14
N PRO A 330 33.28 -1.10 -18.70
CA PRO A 330 34.22 -1.57 -19.70
C PRO A 330 35.12 -2.66 -19.12
N SER A 331 35.23 -3.75 -19.88
CA SER A 331 36.06 -4.93 -19.63
C SER A 331 37.49 -4.54 -19.21
N SER A 332 37.77 -4.56 -17.91
CA SER A 332 39.15 -4.67 -17.39
C SER A 332 39.32 -6.05 -16.75
N LYS A 333 39.95 -6.94 -17.50
CA LYS A 333 40.35 -8.29 -17.09
C LYS A 333 41.47 -8.21 -16.04
N HIS A 334 41.22 -7.84 -14.77
CA HIS A 334 42.25 -8.10 -13.74
C HIS A 334 41.86 -8.04 -12.24
N LYS A 335 40.64 -8.37 -11.79
CA LYS A 335 40.33 -8.23 -10.34
C LYS A 335 39.45 -9.32 -9.73
N ASN A 336 39.88 -10.59 -9.83
CA ASN A 336 39.10 -11.74 -9.32
C ASN A 336 39.43 -12.24 -7.89
N ASN A 337 40.36 -11.63 -7.15
CA ASN A 337 40.79 -12.24 -5.86
C ASN A 337 40.43 -11.48 -4.58
N LEU A 338 39.72 -10.35 -4.62
CA LEU A 338 39.44 -9.56 -3.39
C LEU A 338 37.96 -9.50 -2.95
N ILE A 339 37.03 -10.10 -3.69
CA ILE A 339 35.58 -9.91 -3.44
C ILE A 339 34.99 -10.96 -2.49
N LYS A 340 35.68 -12.10 -2.27
CA LYS A 340 35.18 -13.20 -1.43
C LYS A 340 35.06 -12.87 0.07
N SER A 341 35.68 -11.80 0.58
CA SER A 341 35.59 -11.45 2.01
C SER A 341 34.39 -10.55 2.37
N LYS A 342 33.76 -9.88 1.39
CA LYS A 342 32.69 -8.90 1.67
C LYS A 342 31.33 -9.54 1.91
N GLU A 343 31.04 -10.68 1.26
CA GLU A 343 29.77 -11.41 1.41
C GLU A 343 29.69 -12.20 2.72
N GLN A 344 30.81 -12.65 3.28
CA GLN A 344 30.84 -13.40 4.54
C GLN A 344 30.70 -12.53 5.79
N ILE A 345 30.90 -11.20 5.67
CA ILE A 345 30.75 -10.26 6.79
C ILE A 345 29.32 -9.71 6.87
N LEU A 346 28.58 -9.64 5.75
CA LEU A 346 27.20 -9.12 5.72
C LEU A 346 26.14 -10.08 6.29
N THR A 347 26.47 -11.36 6.51
CA THR A 347 25.49 -12.38 6.96
C THR A 347 25.37 -12.50 8.48
N LYS A 348 26.12 -11.72 9.27
CA LYS A 348 26.13 -11.79 10.74
C LYS A 348 25.59 -10.55 11.48
N LEU A 349 24.98 -9.59 10.78
CA LEU A 349 24.38 -8.42 11.42
C LEU A 349 22.88 -8.64 11.70
N PRO A 350 22.39 -8.32 12.91
CA PRO A 350 20.98 -8.44 13.25
C PRO A 350 20.13 -7.44 12.43
N GLN A 351 18.99 -7.93 11.93
CA GLN A 351 18.13 -7.33 10.90
C GLN A 351 17.46 -5.98 11.26
N TYR A 352 17.80 -5.33 12.38
CA TYR A 352 17.23 -4.02 12.76
C TYR A 352 18.11 -2.81 12.40
N LEU A 353 19.27 -3.03 11.76
CA LEU A 353 20.16 -1.98 11.26
C LEU A 353 20.44 -2.19 9.77
N VAL A 354 19.41 -2.04 8.92
CA VAL A 354 19.56 -2.19 7.46
C VAL A 354 19.32 -0.86 6.74
N ILE A 355 20.45 -0.19 6.48
CA ILE A 355 20.83 0.47 5.22
C ILE A 355 19.88 1.59 4.75
N ILE A 356 20.16 2.80 5.23
CA ILE A 356 19.87 4.04 4.48
C ILE A 356 20.75 4.00 3.22
N LYS A 357 20.15 3.78 2.03
CA LYS A 357 20.86 3.94 0.76
C LYS A 357 21.09 5.42 0.50
N ILE A 358 22.36 5.83 0.58
CA ILE A 358 22.88 7.18 0.42
C ILE A 358 23.41 7.29 -1.02
N ASN A 359 22.58 7.62 -2.01
CA ASN A 359 23.12 7.94 -3.34
C ASN A 359 22.95 9.41 -3.72
N ASP A 360 21.89 10.06 -3.23
CA ASP A 360 21.74 11.49 -3.38
C ASP A 360 21.70 12.14 -2.00
N LYS A 361 22.58 13.11 -1.75
CA LYS A 361 22.46 14.02 -0.61
C LYS A 361 22.14 15.42 -1.10
N ILE A 362 21.28 16.11 -0.37
CA ILE A 362 20.98 17.52 -0.59
C ILE A 362 21.97 18.33 0.23
N ARG A 363 22.70 19.22 -0.42
CA ARG A 363 23.57 20.19 0.25
C ARG A 363 22.69 21.28 0.88
N LEU A 364 22.56 21.28 2.21
CA LEU A 364 21.83 22.35 2.91
C LEU A 364 22.72 23.58 3.13
N SER A 365 24.02 23.35 3.37
CA SER A 365 25.01 24.40 3.53
C SER A 365 26.38 23.90 3.07
N GLN A 366 27.40 24.76 3.10
CA GLN A 366 28.76 24.38 2.72
C GLN A 366 29.35 23.29 3.62
N THR A 367 28.90 23.24 4.87
CA THR A 367 29.39 22.34 5.91
C THR A 367 28.38 21.28 6.31
N TYR A 368 27.21 21.20 5.68
CA TYR A 368 26.15 20.27 6.10
C TYR A 368 25.36 19.66 4.94
N PHE A 369 25.21 18.33 4.98
CA PHE A 369 24.56 17.53 3.95
C PHE A 369 23.54 16.58 4.58
N LEU A 370 22.31 16.56 4.05
CA LEU A 370 21.27 15.60 4.44
C LEU A 370 21.06 14.53 3.34
N PRO A 371 20.69 13.30 3.70
CA PRO A 371 20.22 12.32 2.73
C PRO A 371 18.98 12.86 2.00
N ALA A 372 18.96 12.78 0.67
CA ALA A 372 17.79 13.14 -0.11
C ALA A 372 16.67 12.14 0.22
N ILE A 373 15.58 12.62 0.81
CA ILE A 373 14.37 11.83 0.99
C ILE A 373 13.60 11.95 -0.33
N GLU A 374 13.49 10.85 -1.08
CA GLU A 374 12.73 10.78 -2.34
C GLU A 374 11.23 11.06 -2.09
N ASN A 375 10.82 12.34 -2.07
CA ASN A 375 9.41 12.75 -2.03
C ASN A 375 9.06 13.91 -3.00
N ASP A 376 9.94 14.21 -3.96
CA ASP A 376 9.87 15.41 -4.80
C ASP A 376 8.69 15.48 -5.79
N ASN A 377 7.83 14.47 -5.88
CA ASN A 377 6.63 14.56 -6.73
C ASN A 377 5.42 15.23 -6.06
N GLN A 378 5.48 15.61 -4.78
CA GLN A 378 4.36 16.27 -4.09
C GLN A 378 4.60 17.76 -3.76
N GLN A 379 5.85 18.21 -3.57
CA GLN A 379 6.11 19.61 -3.22
C GLN A 379 6.10 20.58 -4.42
N LEU A 380 6.42 20.12 -5.65
CA LEU A 380 6.40 20.98 -6.84
C LEU A 380 4.99 21.48 -7.24
N LYS A 381 3.92 20.81 -6.76
CA LYS A 381 2.53 21.23 -7.02
C LYS A 381 2.01 22.27 -6.03
N GLN A 382 2.64 22.40 -4.85
CA GLN A 382 2.16 23.32 -3.82
C GLN A 382 2.79 24.71 -3.96
N SER A 383 4.02 24.80 -4.47
CA SER A 383 4.68 26.08 -4.79
C SER A 383 4.08 26.80 -6.00
N GLN A 384 3.53 26.08 -6.99
CA GLN A 384 2.85 26.69 -8.14
C GLN A 384 1.44 27.23 -7.82
N GLN A 385 0.78 26.76 -6.75
CA GLN A 385 -0.53 27.29 -6.33
C GLN A 385 -0.43 28.57 -5.48
N LEU A 386 0.66 28.75 -4.72
CA LEU A 386 0.89 29.96 -3.92
C LEU A 386 1.29 31.18 -4.75
N GLN A 387 1.92 31.00 -5.93
CA GLN A 387 2.21 32.13 -6.83
C GLN A 387 1.01 32.59 -7.68
N GLN A 388 -0.01 31.76 -7.89
CA GLN A 388 -1.21 32.15 -8.66
C GLN A 388 -2.28 32.87 -7.83
N GLN A 389 -2.22 32.83 -6.49
CA GLN A 389 -3.15 33.57 -5.63
C GLN A 389 -2.77 35.05 -5.40
N HIS A 390 -1.55 35.48 -5.76
CA HIS A 390 -1.12 36.87 -5.61
C HIS A 390 -1.32 37.76 -6.85
N ILE A 391 -1.87 37.26 -7.97
CA ILE A 391 -2.07 38.04 -9.21
C ILE A 391 -3.52 38.57 -9.39
N LYS A 392 -4.47 38.26 -8.48
CA LYS A 392 -5.89 38.65 -8.63
C LYS A 392 -6.48 39.58 -7.56
N ARG A 393 -5.67 40.47 -6.98
CA ARG A 393 -6.19 41.59 -6.17
C ARG A 393 -5.46 42.89 -6.50
N ASN A 394 -6.25 43.85 -7.00
CA ASN A 394 -6.12 45.31 -6.91
C ASN A 394 -6.12 46.04 -8.26
N LYS A 395 -7.31 46.50 -8.64
CA LYS A 395 -7.54 47.72 -9.42
C LYS A 395 -8.47 48.59 -8.58
N THR A 396 -7.91 49.59 -7.90
CA THR A 396 -8.42 50.97 -7.78
C THR A 396 -7.51 51.81 -6.88
N ASP A 397 -7.17 52.98 -7.41
CA ASP A 397 -6.92 54.28 -6.77
C ASP A 397 -5.59 54.60 -6.06
N GLN A 398 -4.81 55.41 -6.81
CA GLN A 398 -4.25 56.75 -6.51
C GLN A 398 -3.45 57.07 -5.23
N ASP A 399 -2.35 57.79 -5.50
CA ASP A 399 -1.62 58.81 -4.71
C ASP A 399 -0.52 58.42 -3.68
N GLN A 400 0.74 58.50 -4.19
CA GLN A 400 2.01 59.04 -3.61
C GLN A 400 2.49 58.65 -2.17
N PRO A 401 3.77 58.91 -1.76
CA PRO A 401 5.00 59.23 -2.51
C PRO A 401 6.19 58.27 -2.22
N LYS A 402 7.23 58.44 -3.05
CA LYS A 402 8.55 57.80 -3.02
C LYS A 402 9.28 57.96 -1.67
N PHE A 403 9.86 56.87 -1.15
CA PHE A 403 11.02 56.91 -0.25
C PHE A 403 12.03 55.79 -0.57
N SER A 404 13.19 56.26 -1.04
CA SER A 404 14.59 55.83 -0.88
C SER A 404 14.99 54.41 -0.44
N ASN A 405 15.92 53.86 -1.24
CA ASN A 405 17.18 53.19 -0.87
C ASN A 405 17.21 52.27 0.36
N ARG A 406 17.30 50.96 0.08
CA ARG A 406 18.05 50.02 0.92
C ARG A 406 18.98 49.20 0.04
N ASN A 407 20.28 49.51 0.13
CA ASN A 407 21.37 48.71 -0.40
C ASN A 407 21.33 47.33 0.28
N SER A 408 21.05 46.29 -0.51
CA SER A 408 21.21 44.89 -0.13
C SER A 408 22.68 44.52 -0.30
N LEU A 409 23.45 44.57 0.80
CA LEU A 409 24.70 43.84 0.95
C LEU A 409 24.37 42.35 1.02
N THR A 410 24.39 41.63 -0.11
CA THR A 410 24.54 40.16 -0.19
C THR A 410 24.74 39.75 -1.66
N GLU A 411 25.79 40.27 -2.30
CA GLU A 411 26.42 39.59 -3.43
C GLU A 411 27.87 39.33 -3.02
N ILE A 412 28.04 38.31 -2.18
CA ILE A 412 29.36 37.75 -1.86
C ILE A 412 29.68 36.76 -2.99
N ASN A 413 30.74 37.06 -3.73
CA ASN A 413 31.34 36.22 -4.77
C ASN A 413 31.42 34.75 -4.34
N SER A 414 30.64 33.88 -4.99
CA SER A 414 30.46 32.45 -4.66
C SER A 414 31.60 31.52 -5.08
N ASP A 415 32.70 32.05 -5.62
CA ASP A 415 33.79 31.23 -6.20
C ASP A 415 34.93 30.91 -5.22
N LYS A 416 34.92 31.47 -3.99
CA LYS A 416 35.97 31.22 -2.98
C LYS A 416 35.62 30.15 -1.94
N ASP A 417 34.44 29.57 -2.00
CA ASP A 417 33.87 28.78 -0.91
C ASP A 417 33.93 27.25 -1.11
N THR A 418 34.84 26.78 -1.96
CA THR A 418 35.06 25.33 -2.21
C THR A 418 36.32 24.80 -1.55
N GLN A 419 37.04 25.60 -0.77
CA GLN A 419 38.28 25.18 -0.12
C GLN A 419 38.04 24.54 1.26
N CYS A 420 38.86 23.55 1.60
CA CYS A 420 38.89 22.90 2.90
C CYS A 420 39.20 23.92 4.01
N PHE A 421 38.32 24.06 5.01
CA PHE A 421 38.55 25.04 6.08
C PHE A 421 39.72 24.69 7.01
N ASN A 422 40.23 23.45 6.96
CA ASN A 422 41.36 23.04 7.80
C ASN A 422 42.72 23.36 7.16
N CYS A 423 42.87 23.11 5.86
CA CYS A 423 44.16 23.33 5.17
C CYS A 423 44.17 24.52 4.22
N TYR A 424 43.02 25.04 3.81
CA TYR A 424 42.86 26.11 2.81
C TYR A 424 43.58 25.87 1.47
N GLN A 425 43.95 24.62 1.19
CA GLN A 425 44.74 24.23 0.00
C GLN A 425 43.93 23.35 -0.97
N ASN A 426 43.17 22.40 -0.43
CA ASN A 426 42.46 21.39 -1.22
C ASN A 426 40.95 21.65 -1.24
N GLU A 427 40.24 21.10 -2.23
CA GLU A 427 38.79 21.21 -2.34
C GLU A 427 38.05 20.46 -1.21
N SER A 428 36.99 21.07 -0.69
CA SER A 428 36.10 20.53 0.33
C SER A 428 35.19 19.43 -0.25
N CYS A 429 35.68 18.20 -0.25
CA CYS A 429 35.02 17.05 -0.88
C CYS A 429 34.74 15.87 0.08
N ALA A 430 34.88 16.06 1.40
CA ALA A 430 34.65 15.02 2.40
C ALA A 430 33.47 15.36 3.33
N VAL A 431 32.71 14.34 3.72
CA VAL A 431 31.59 14.43 4.66
C VAL A 431 31.71 13.32 5.70
N TYR A 432 31.55 13.67 6.97
CA TYR A 432 31.47 12.74 8.09
C TYR A 432 30.07 12.13 8.23
N MET A 433 30.01 10.82 8.46
CA MET A 433 28.76 10.09 8.74
C MET A 433 28.76 9.57 10.17
N PRO A 434 27.59 9.53 10.84
CA PRO A 434 26.26 9.86 10.32
C PRO A 434 25.91 11.36 10.38
N CYS A 435 26.76 12.21 10.96
CA CYS A 435 26.37 13.58 11.30
C CYS A 435 26.18 14.52 10.10
N GLY A 436 26.67 14.19 8.90
CA GLY A 436 26.48 14.98 7.68
C GLY A 436 27.36 16.22 7.55
N HIS A 437 28.30 16.43 8.47
CA HIS A 437 29.19 17.59 8.46
C HIS A 437 30.30 17.44 7.40
N GLY A 438 30.46 18.43 6.52
CA GLY A 438 31.47 18.49 5.46
C GLY A 438 32.39 19.71 5.56
N GLY A 439 32.83 20.25 4.42
CA GLY A 439 33.74 21.40 4.37
C GLY A 439 35.23 21.05 4.47
N LEU A 440 35.58 19.77 4.50
CA LEU A 440 36.95 19.29 4.58
C LEU A 440 37.39 18.63 3.28
N CYS A 441 38.68 18.70 2.96
CA CYS A 441 39.26 17.81 1.97
C CYS A 441 39.42 16.41 2.55
N ILE A 442 39.53 15.42 1.67
CA ILE A 442 39.59 14.02 2.09
C ILE A 442 40.80 13.70 2.97
N LYS A 443 41.95 14.32 2.69
CA LYS A 443 43.17 14.10 3.46
C LYS A 443 42.99 14.55 4.92
N CYS A 444 42.55 15.79 5.13
CA CYS A 444 42.32 16.32 6.48
C CYS A 444 41.23 15.54 7.22
N ALA A 445 40.16 15.15 6.52
CA ALA A 445 39.07 14.40 7.15
C ALA A 445 39.52 13.02 7.64
N THR A 446 40.33 12.30 6.84
CA THR A 446 40.83 10.96 7.18
C THR A 446 41.94 11.00 8.23
N GLU A 447 42.85 11.99 8.18
CA GLU A 447 43.88 12.18 9.22
C GLU A 447 43.22 12.40 10.59
N TRP A 448 42.25 13.31 10.65
CA TRP A 448 41.50 13.57 11.88
C TRP A 448 40.70 12.36 12.36
N PHE A 449 40.03 11.66 11.44
CA PHE A 449 39.28 10.45 11.76
C PHE A 449 40.18 9.35 12.35
N THR A 450 41.38 9.17 11.79
CA THR A 450 42.37 8.19 12.29
C THR A 450 42.86 8.53 13.69
N GLU A 451 42.96 9.82 14.03
CA GLU A 451 43.44 10.26 15.34
C GLU A 451 42.34 10.24 16.42
N LYS A 452 41.12 10.69 16.11
CA LYS A 452 40.08 10.96 17.13
C LYS A 452 38.78 10.16 16.96
N GLN A 453 38.51 9.57 15.79
CA GLN A 453 37.24 8.91 15.47
C GLN A 453 35.96 9.75 15.72
N GLU A 454 36.10 11.08 15.74
CA GLU A 454 34.99 12.02 15.95
C GLU A 454 34.98 13.11 14.87
N CYS A 455 33.83 13.75 14.70
CA CYS A 455 33.66 14.81 13.70
C CYS A 455 34.40 16.08 14.15
N LEU A 456 35.26 16.64 13.29
CA LEU A 456 36.00 17.88 13.58
C LEU A 456 35.09 19.08 13.92
N ILE A 457 33.85 19.10 13.42
CA ILE A 457 32.89 20.20 13.65
C ILE A 457 32.06 19.98 14.91
N CYS A 458 31.45 18.80 15.06
CA CYS A 458 30.46 18.55 16.12
C CYS A 458 30.88 17.57 17.20
N ARG A 459 32.08 16.98 17.11
CA ARG A 459 32.65 15.98 18.04
C ARG A 459 31.77 14.74 18.28
N LYS A 460 30.76 14.50 17.44
CA LYS A 460 30.00 13.24 17.46
C LYS A 460 30.86 12.11 16.88
N PRO A 461 30.70 10.87 17.36
CA PRO A 461 31.41 9.73 16.81
C PRO A 461 31.13 9.60 15.31
N VAL A 462 32.20 9.35 14.55
CA VAL A 462 32.13 9.16 13.10
C VAL A 462 32.21 7.68 12.82
N GLU A 463 31.31 7.19 11.98
CA GLU A 463 31.29 5.80 11.52
C GLU A 463 32.00 5.65 10.16
N SER A 464 31.98 6.70 9.33
CA SER A 464 32.66 6.69 8.04
C SER A 464 32.92 8.09 7.51
N VAL A 465 33.95 8.20 6.67
CA VAL A 465 34.26 9.39 5.87
C VAL A 465 33.93 9.10 4.42
N VAL A 466 33.03 9.90 3.84
CA VAL A 466 32.60 9.74 2.44
C VAL A 466 33.12 10.89 1.58
N LYS A 467 33.62 10.54 0.39
CA LYS A 467 34.01 11.51 -0.63
C LYS A 467 32.79 11.84 -1.50
N ILE A 468 32.51 13.12 -1.67
CA ILE A 468 31.39 13.62 -2.47
C ILE A 468 31.91 14.35 -3.72
N SER A 469 31.13 14.28 -4.81
CA SER A 469 31.28 15.13 -6.00
C SER A 469 30.01 15.93 -6.20
N GLN A 470 30.14 17.19 -6.61
CA GLN A 470 28.99 17.98 -7.03
C GLN A 470 28.36 17.36 -8.28
N SER A 471 27.04 17.21 -8.25
CA SER A 471 26.20 16.86 -9.39
C SER A 471 25.37 18.09 -9.79
N GLU A 472 24.54 17.97 -10.82
CA GLU A 472 23.64 19.04 -11.25
C GLU A 472 22.70 19.48 -10.10
N GLN A 473 22.48 20.80 -9.98
CA GLN A 473 21.47 21.44 -9.12
C GLN A 473 21.42 20.97 -7.65
N ASN A 474 22.38 21.41 -6.81
CA ASN A 474 22.41 21.22 -5.34
C ASN A 474 22.44 19.76 -4.84
N LYS A 475 22.56 18.79 -5.74
CA LYS A 475 22.74 17.38 -5.40
C LYS A 475 24.21 17.04 -5.36
N VAL A 476 24.61 16.23 -4.38
CA VAL A 476 25.96 15.66 -4.34
C VAL A 476 25.89 14.14 -4.37
N GLN A 477 26.77 13.56 -5.18
CA GLN A 477 26.90 12.11 -5.34
C GLN A 477 28.06 11.62 -4.48
N VAL A 478 27.85 10.52 -3.74
CA VAL A 478 28.92 9.84 -3.02
C VAL A 478 29.78 9.07 -4.03
N VAL A 479 31.05 9.45 -4.14
CA VAL A 479 32.01 8.84 -5.08
C VAL A 479 32.78 7.70 -4.44
N ASP A 480 33.13 7.84 -3.16
CA ASP A 480 33.96 6.86 -2.45
C ASP A 480 33.67 6.84 -0.95
N VAL A 481 33.95 5.71 -0.30
CA VAL A 481 33.81 5.50 1.15
C VAL A 481 35.14 4.98 1.67
N LEU A 482 35.86 5.83 2.41
CA LEU A 482 37.29 5.61 2.66
C LEU A 482 37.61 5.00 4.03
N ALA A 483 36.63 4.89 4.94
CA ALA A 483 36.86 4.26 6.23
C ALA A 483 35.57 3.70 6.86
N PHE A 484 35.76 2.63 7.63
CA PHE A 484 34.94 2.18 8.76
C PHE A 484 35.83 2.18 10.00
#